data_AF-A0A2D6JVE3-F1
#
_entry.id   AF-A0A2D6JVE3-F1
#
_cell.length_a   1.000
_cell.length_b   1.000
_cell.length_c   1.000
_cell.angle_alpha   90.00
_cell.angle_beta   90.00
_cell.angle_gamma   90.00
#
_symmetry.space_group_name_H-M   'P 1'
#
loop_
_entity.id
_entity.type
_entity.pdbx_description
1 polymer ?
#
loop_
_entity_poly.entity_id
_entity_poly.type
_entity_poly.pdbx_seq_one_letter_code
_entity_poly.pdbx_strand_id
1 'polypeptide(L)'
;MTGATVSSMKNYTHPLASHEQLKGYKPVFPRGTSMRPFIKGGDIVWCQPNAPESPIEIQPGDLLWFRNEDNGQFIHRLTAVIDDSDNAAKTVITRGDPMVISETIKPKRVLGKAVYVEARNGCLYSLNKGWTGKLCSLYGKLTELLHTVDRMGKNGSQYDDRKHMFFKGRLFKLFLPFILLPFSVFLNVYLTLAGLLQKQQRLERHQRNIQLLKGVFNREILPSMLTPQDIQLLIDHELAGLYGSEENYQHPAWQNLRDQKKRQLYIIMQLQFFWQQLLKKCEESDIAIIPLKGLSLSLSLYDYDPSVRRVGDIDLLIQMDKLADFATILKEFNYFPKKTQALSSDYQNIKHKAEFICRDPHFPDLDIHTAVVVKKVLTHFTELTIDEVFDRAVTRTSEMGGYKALHPVDEWLYLAYHLVLHHRISGIKWVLDLKLLLDQFDERQWDELLVRAEASGLNKTVNAALHAIELFSTLPEFCTKRPKDRLGFFGKIALDDALNSKTLLKMKNKHGGAGLLSKLDAGIWELHFIDKTEKQLKSVPRFMFPSYAFFTTIFGATPFPLYCLALPFVPVSTILLSTLYAANGLVKSIRLRQGNGK
;
A
#
# COMPACT_ATOMS: atom_id res chain seq x y z
N MET A 1 -15.91 -11.79 28.01
CA MET A 1 -16.22 -11.34 26.63
C MET A 1 -16.79 -12.51 25.84
N THR A 2 -18.08 -12.77 25.98
CA THR A 2 -18.83 -13.84 25.30
C THR A 2 -20.15 -13.24 24.85
N GLY A 3 -20.56 -13.50 23.61
CA GLY A 3 -21.87 -13.10 23.09
C GLY A 3 -21.89 -11.89 22.15
N ALA A 4 -21.13 -11.92 21.05
CA ALA A 4 -21.53 -11.15 19.87
C ALA A 4 -22.64 -11.95 19.17
N THR A 5 -23.88 -11.50 19.35
CA THR A 5 -25.08 -12.05 18.71
C THR A 5 -25.00 -11.91 17.19
N VAL A 6 -25.66 -12.86 16.52
CA VAL A 6 -25.85 -12.98 15.06
C VAL A 6 -26.46 -11.70 14.41
N SER A 7 -26.90 -10.70 15.18
CA SER A 7 -27.56 -9.50 14.67
C SER A 7 -26.65 -8.57 13.87
N SER A 8 -25.35 -8.50 14.16
CA SER A 8 -24.40 -7.68 13.38
C SER A 8 -24.08 -8.25 11.97
N MET A 9 -24.57 -9.47 11.66
CA MET A 9 -24.38 -10.12 10.36
C MET A 9 -25.58 -10.02 9.42
N LYS A 10 -26.71 -9.44 9.85
CA LYS A 10 -27.91 -9.27 8.99
C LYS A 10 -27.72 -8.32 7.80
N ASN A 11 -26.59 -7.61 7.71
CA ASN A 11 -26.31 -6.66 6.63
C ASN A 11 -25.41 -7.23 5.50
N TYR A 12 -25.10 -8.53 5.51
CA TYR A 12 -24.51 -9.17 4.32
C TYR A 12 -25.63 -9.42 3.28
N THR A 13 -25.87 -8.44 2.43
CA THR A 13 -26.94 -8.45 1.41
C THR A 13 -26.57 -9.19 0.12
N HIS A 14 -25.45 -9.93 0.09
CA HIS A 14 -25.20 -10.82 -1.03
C HIS A 14 -26.17 -12.00 -0.92
N PRO A 15 -27.05 -12.23 -1.91
CA PRO A 15 -27.84 -13.44 -1.96
C PRO A 15 -26.85 -14.60 -1.92
N LEU A 16 -26.94 -15.46 -0.89
CA LEU A 16 -26.25 -16.74 -0.92
C LEU A 16 -26.71 -17.41 -2.21
N ALA A 17 -25.83 -17.44 -3.22
CA ALA A 17 -26.14 -18.09 -4.47
C ALA A 17 -26.58 -19.50 -4.11
N SER A 18 -27.73 -19.94 -4.66
CA SER A 18 -28.27 -21.28 -4.47
C SER A 18 -27.38 -22.29 -5.20
N HIS A 19 -26.14 -22.42 -4.73
CA HIS A 19 -25.21 -23.41 -5.22
C HIS A 19 -25.64 -24.72 -4.59
N GLU A 20 -26.39 -25.51 -5.35
CA GLU A 20 -26.81 -26.87 -4.99
C GLU A 20 -25.61 -27.72 -4.52
N GLN A 21 -24.42 -27.50 -5.10
CA GLN A 21 -23.15 -28.10 -4.71
C GLN A 21 -22.66 -27.76 -3.28
N LEU A 22 -23.25 -26.76 -2.60
CA LEU A 22 -22.93 -26.38 -1.22
C LEU A 22 -23.89 -27.03 -0.20
N LYS A 23 -24.89 -27.80 -0.65
CA LYS A 23 -25.78 -28.54 0.23
C LYS A 23 -24.99 -29.52 1.08
N GLY A 24 -25.15 -29.43 2.41
CA GLY A 24 -24.42 -30.26 3.38
C GLY A 24 -23.09 -29.66 3.88
N TYR A 25 -22.63 -28.53 3.33
CA TYR A 25 -21.47 -27.81 3.85
C TYR A 25 -21.88 -26.73 4.85
N LYS A 26 -21.03 -26.48 5.85
CA LYS A 26 -21.24 -25.44 6.86
C LYS A 26 -20.40 -24.21 6.52
N PRO A 27 -21.01 -23.00 6.43
CA PRO A 27 -20.24 -21.78 6.20
C PRO A 27 -19.50 -21.37 7.48
N VAL A 28 -18.24 -21.00 7.31
CA VAL A 28 -17.33 -20.51 8.34
C VAL A 28 -16.77 -19.18 7.88
N PHE A 29 -16.76 -18.19 8.78
CA PHE A 29 -16.28 -16.84 8.51
C PHE A 29 -14.92 -16.67 9.20
N PRO A 30 -13.81 -17.03 8.52
CA PRO A 30 -12.49 -16.94 9.12
C PRO A 30 -12.17 -15.49 9.49
N ARG A 31 -11.69 -15.31 10.73
CA ARG A 31 -11.13 -14.05 11.21
C ARG A 31 -9.61 -14.16 11.22
N GLY A 32 -8.93 -13.08 10.85
CA GLY A 32 -7.47 -12.99 10.89
C GLY A 32 -6.79 -13.18 9.53
N THR A 33 -5.47 -13.43 9.59
CA THR A 33 -4.58 -13.49 8.42
C THR A 33 -3.83 -14.82 8.31
N SER A 34 -4.12 -15.79 9.17
CA SER A 34 -3.40 -17.06 9.29
C SER A 34 -3.52 -17.96 8.06
N MET A 35 -4.43 -17.68 7.12
CA MET A 35 -4.61 -18.49 5.90
C MET A 35 -4.37 -17.72 4.60
N ARG A 36 -3.68 -16.58 4.68
CA ARG A 36 -3.25 -15.86 3.48
C ARG A 36 -2.12 -16.64 2.78
N PRO A 37 -2.11 -16.68 1.43
CA PRO A 37 -2.94 -15.89 0.52
C PRO A 37 -4.28 -16.53 0.10
N PHE A 38 -4.54 -17.80 0.44
CA PHE A 38 -5.65 -18.58 -0.11
C PHE A 38 -7.03 -18.21 0.46
N ILE A 39 -7.09 -17.85 1.74
CA ILE A 39 -8.31 -17.39 2.42
C ILE A 39 -8.04 -15.99 2.97
N LYS A 40 -8.87 -15.02 2.58
CA LYS A 40 -8.79 -13.63 3.04
C LYS A 40 -9.92 -13.36 4.01
N GLY A 41 -9.69 -12.43 4.94
CA GLY A 41 -10.77 -11.99 5.82
C GLY A 41 -11.97 -11.53 4.99
N GLY A 42 -13.18 -11.91 5.37
CA GLY A 42 -14.43 -11.63 4.65
C GLY A 42 -14.76 -12.58 3.50
N ASP A 43 -13.92 -13.58 3.20
CA ASP A 43 -14.35 -14.74 2.40
C ASP A 43 -15.23 -15.66 3.26
N ILE A 44 -16.09 -16.45 2.63
CA ILE A 44 -16.89 -17.50 3.28
C ILE A 44 -16.23 -18.85 2.95
N VAL A 45 -15.89 -19.62 3.98
CA VAL A 45 -15.28 -20.94 3.80
C VAL A 45 -16.32 -22.01 4.08
N TRP A 46 -16.59 -22.84 3.10
CA TRP A 46 -17.57 -23.91 3.19
C TRP A 46 -16.87 -25.20 3.60
N CYS A 47 -17.17 -25.65 4.82
CA CYS A 47 -16.52 -26.78 5.45
C CYS A 47 -17.42 -28.01 5.43
N GLN A 48 -16.86 -29.17 5.08
CA GLN A 48 -17.48 -30.48 5.30
C GLN A 48 -17.45 -30.77 6.80
N PRO A 49 -18.60 -30.90 7.49
CA PRO A 49 -18.63 -31.17 8.92
C PRO A 49 -17.98 -32.52 9.24
N ASN A 50 -17.27 -32.59 10.36
CA ASN A 50 -16.77 -33.83 10.93
C ASN A 50 -17.86 -34.44 11.83
N ALA A 51 -18.64 -35.37 11.30
CA ALA A 51 -19.75 -35.99 12.02
C ALA A 51 -19.31 -37.34 12.64
N PRO A 52 -19.76 -37.70 13.87
CA PRO A 52 -19.40 -38.98 14.50
C PRO A 52 -19.74 -40.20 13.65
N GLU A 53 -20.88 -40.17 12.96
CA GLU A 53 -21.40 -41.22 12.09
C GLU A 53 -20.66 -41.34 10.74
N SER A 54 -19.91 -40.31 10.36
CA SER A 54 -19.16 -40.26 9.11
C SER A 54 -17.93 -39.37 9.28
N PRO A 55 -16.89 -39.84 10.01
CA PRO A 55 -15.70 -39.05 10.27
C PRO A 55 -15.02 -38.66 8.97
N ILE A 56 -14.57 -37.42 8.88
CA ILE A 56 -13.86 -36.94 7.70
C ILE A 56 -12.47 -37.56 7.62
N GLU A 57 -12.08 -38.01 6.42
CA GLU A 57 -10.70 -38.39 6.15
C GLU A 57 -9.82 -37.14 6.07
N ILE A 58 -8.74 -37.12 6.85
CA ILE A 58 -7.79 -36.02 6.93
C ILE A 58 -6.39 -36.49 6.54
N GLN A 59 -5.69 -35.68 5.75
CA GLN A 59 -4.32 -35.93 5.28
C GLN A 59 -3.47 -34.66 5.34
N PRO A 60 -2.14 -34.77 5.48
CA PRO A 60 -1.24 -33.62 5.38
C PRO A 60 -1.52 -32.77 4.14
N GLY A 61 -1.57 -31.46 4.34
CA GLY A 61 -1.94 -30.46 3.33
C GLY A 61 -3.39 -30.00 3.37
N ASP A 62 -4.30 -30.76 3.99
CA ASP A 62 -5.71 -30.39 4.16
C ASP A 62 -5.88 -29.11 5.00
N LEU A 63 -6.98 -28.38 4.77
CA LEU A 63 -7.37 -27.24 5.60
C LEU A 63 -8.46 -27.67 6.58
N LEU A 64 -8.13 -27.67 7.87
CA LEU A 64 -9.01 -28.12 8.94
C LEU A 64 -9.65 -26.93 9.64
N TRP A 65 -10.97 -27.00 9.81
CA TRP A 65 -11.72 -26.14 10.70
C TRP A 65 -11.82 -26.80 12.07
N PHE A 66 -11.33 -26.13 13.11
CA PHE A 66 -11.24 -26.70 14.46
C PHE A 66 -11.50 -25.64 15.53
N ARG A 67 -11.57 -26.10 16.78
CA ARG A 67 -11.67 -25.26 17.98
C ARG A 67 -10.41 -25.35 18.84
N ASN A 68 -9.83 -24.22 19.24
CA ASN A 68 -8.69 -24.20 20.17
C ASN A 68 -9.14 -24.42 21.62
N GLU A 69 -8.21 -24.26 22.58
CA GLU A 69 -8.50 -24.40 24.03
C GLU A 69 -9.47 -23.34 24.56
N ASP A 70 -9.34 -22.11 24.08
CA ASP A 70 -10.19 -20.96 24.47
C ASP A 70 -11.55 -20.93 23.74
N ASN A 71 -11.96 -22.05 23.15
CA ASN A 71 -13.14 -22.16 22.30
C ASN A 71 -13.16 -21.29 21.02
N GLY A 72 -12.05 -20.64 20.67
CA GLY A 72 -11.86 -19.93 19.41
C GLY A 72 -11.88 -20.88 18.22
N GLN A 73 -12.47 -20.46 17.11
CA GLN A 73 -12.55 -21.26 15.87
C GLN A 73 -11.53 -20.78 14.84
N PHE A 74 -10.79 -21.71 14.27
CA PHE A 74 -9.72 -21.44 13.32
C PHE A 74 -9.80 -22.38 12.12
N ILE A 75 -9.20 -21.95 11.03
CA ILE A 75 -8.94 -22.81 9.87
C ILE A 75 -7.44 -22.81 9.68
N HIS A 76 -6.76 -23.95 9.84
CA HIS A 76 -5.32 -24.08 9.61
C HIS A 76 -5.01 -25.29 8.74
N ARG A 77 -3.81 -25.30 8.18
CA ARG A 77 -3.33 -26.42 7.37
C ARG A 77 -2.83 -27.55 8.26
N LEU A 78 -3.27 -28.77 7.98
CA LEU A 78 -2.75 -29.98 8.58
C LEU A 78 -1.33 -30.22 8.07
N THR A 79 -0.34 -30.22 8.97
CA THR A 79 1.07 -30.45 8.61
C THR A 79 1.52 -31.87 8.93
N ALA A 80 0.97 -32.49 9.98
CA ALA A 80 1.29 -33.87 10.35
C ALA A 80 0.17 -34.48 11.20
N VAL A 81 0.03 -35.80 11.12
CA VAL A 81 -0.76 -36.61 12.05
C VAL A 81 0.23 -37.48 12.82
N ILE A 82 0.20 -37.42 14.14
CA ILE A 82 1.05 -38.22 15.02
C ILE A 82 0.16 -39.27 15.68
N ASP A 83 0.50 -40.54 15.50
CA ASP A 83 -0.13 -41.60 16.28
C ASP A 83 0.49 -41.61 17.68
N ASP A 84 -0.33 -41.33 18.70
CA ASP A 84 0.10 -41.44 20.09
C ASP A 84 0.02 -42.92 20.49
N SER A 85 1.18 -43.58 20.57
CA SER A 85 1.29 -45.01 20.88
C SER A 85 0.66 -45.38 22.21
N ASP A 86 0.58 -44.42 23.14
CA ASP A 86 0.22 -44.70 24.53
C ASP A 86 -1.28 -44.47 24.80
N ASN A 87 -2.00 -43.81 23.89
CA ASN A 87 -3.39 -43.38 24.13
C ASN A 87 -4.38 -43.71 23.01
N ALA A 88 -3.96 -44.46 21.97
CA ALA A 88 -4.72 -44.78 20.77
C ALA A 88 -5.34 -43.57 20.04
N ALA A 89 -5.03 -42.35 20.47
CA ALA A 89 -5.61 -41.12 19.99
C ALA A 89 -4.61 -40.41 19.08
N LYS A 90 -4.97 -40.26 17.80
CA LYS A 90 -4.16 -39.48 16.87
C LYS A 90 -4.06 -38.04 17.36
N THR A 91 -2.91 -37.41 17.24
CA THR A 91 -2.73 -35.99 17.52
C THR A 91 -2.47 -35.26 16.21
N VAL A 92 -3.19 -34.16 15.99
CA VAL A 92 -3.17 -33.43 14.71
C VAL A 92 -2.32 -32.18 14.89
N ILE A 93 -1.29 -32.00 14.07
CA ILE A 93 -0.49 -30.77 14.05
C ILE A 93 -0.99 -29.89 12.91
N THR A 94 -1.39 -28.67 13.25
CA THR A 94 -1.85 -27.68 12.26
C THR A 94 -1.05 -26.41 12.31
N ARG A 95 -1.05 -25.64 11.21
CA ARG A 95 -0.30 -24.39 11.10
C ARG A 95 -1.01 -23.42 10.15
N GLY A 96 -1.10 -22.15 10.52
CA GLY A 96 -1.47 -21.10 9.59
C GLY A 96 -0.41 -20.91 8.51
N ASP A 97 -0.80 -20.69 7.26
CA ASP A 97 0.12 -20.56 6.11
C ASP A 97 1.28 -19.57 6.31
N PRO A 98 1.13 -18.39 6.97
CA PRO A 98 2.24 -17.48 7.28
C PRO A 98 2.79 -17.64 8.71
N MET A 99 2.20 -18.49 9.55
CA MET A 99 2.63 -18.62 10.95
C MET A 99 3.89 -19.50 11.03
N VAL A 100 4.72 -19.31 12.05
CA VAL A 100 5.90 -20.16 12.32
C VAL A 100 5.57 -21.27 13.31
N ILE A 101 4.63 -21.01 14.20
CA ILE A 101 4.24 -21.88 15.29
C ILE A 101 3.18 -22.86 14.78
N SER A 102 3.39 -24.14 15.07
CA SER A 102 2.39 -25.19 14.87
C SER A 102 1.54 -25.35 16.13
N GLU A 103 0.26 -25.64 15.96
CA GLU A 103 -0.68 -25.94 17.03
C GLU A 103 -1.00 -27.43 17.04
N THR A 104 -0.97 -28.02 18.23
CA THR A 104 -1.29 -29.43 18.46
C THR A 104 -2.74 -29.57 18.90
N ILE A 105 -3.51 -30.37 18.19
CA ILE A 105 -4.97 -30.42 18.31
C ILE A 105 -5.43 -31.87 18.47
N LYS A 106 -6.29 -32.09 19.47
CA LYS A 106 -6.97 -33.38 19.66
C LYS A 106 -8.03 -33.58 18.57
N PRO A 107 -8.19 -34.77 17.96
CA PRO A 107 -9.12 -35.03 16.85
C PRO A 107 -10.56 -34.61 17.14
N LYS A 108 -11.02 -34.79 18.39
CA LYS A 108 -12.35 -34.37 18.85
C LYS A 108 -12.62 -32.86 18.73
N ARG A 109 -11.58 -32.05 18.54
CA ARG A 109 -11.71 -30.60 18.33
C ARG A 109 -11.73 -30.20 16.86
N VAL A 110 -11.52 -31.14 15.94
CA VAL A 110 -11.68 -30.92 14.49
C VAL A 110 -13.17 -30.93 14.16
N LEU A 111 -13.67 -29.76 13.77
CA LEU A 111 -15.09 -29.52 13.46
C LEU A 111 -15.43 -29.85 12.00
N GLY A 112 -14.44 -29.83 11.11
CA GLY A 112 -14.63 -30.14 9.69
C GLY A 112 -13.40 -29.86 8.83
N LYS A 113 -13.55 -30.06 7.52
CA LYS A 113 -12.52 -29.81 6.49
C LYS A 113 -13.01 -28.75 5.53
N ALA A 114 -12.21 -27.71 5.27
CA ALA A 114 -12.55 -26.68 4.30
C ALA A 114 -12.48 -27.25 2.88
N VAL A 115 -13.58 -27.13 2.12
CA VAL A 115 -13.70 -27.71 0.77
C VAL A 115 -13.88 -26.62 -0.29
N TYR A 116 -14.63 -25.56 0.02
CA TYR A 116 -14.79 -24.43 -0.88
C TYR A 116 -14.50 -23.11 -0.19
N VAL A 117 -14.09 -22.12 -0.98
CA VAL A 117 -13.97 -20.73 -0.58
C VAL A 117 -14.82 -19.90 -1.52
N GLU A 118 -15.82 -19.23 -0.99
CA GLU A 118 -16.56 -18.20 -1.69
C GLU A 118 -15.90 -16.85 -1.37
N ALA A 119 -15.18 -16.33 -2.35
CA ALA A 119 -14.51 -15.05 -2.19
C ALA A 119 -15.53 -13.91 -2.16
N ARG A 120 -15.15 -12.78 -1.56
CA ARG A 120 -15.98 -11.54 -1.48
C ARG A 120 -16.60 -11.06 -2.80
N ASN A 121 -16.06 -11.48 -3.94
CA ASN A 121 -16.61 -11.13 -5.26
C ASN A 121 -17.64 -12.15 -5.78
N GLY A 122 -18.10 -13.09 -4.96
CA GLY A 122 -19.05 -14.14 -5.30
C GLY A 122 -18.44 -15.33 -6.04
N CYS A 123 -17.11 -15.37 -6.24
CA CYS A 123 -16.47 -16.50 -6.91
C CYS A 123 -16.28 -17.66 -5.94
N LEU A 124 -16.77 -18.84 -6.31
CA LEU A 124 -16.57 -20.07 -5.57
C LEU A 124 -15.36 -20.85 -6.11
N TYR A 125 -14.42 -21.19 -5.23
CA TYR A 125 -13.23 -21.99 -5.54
C TYR A 125 -13.27 -23.31 -4.79
N SER A 126 -12.95 -24.42 -5.45
CA SER A 126 -12.72 -25.69 -4.76
C SER A 126 -11.28 -25.79 -4.28
N LEU A 127 -11.08 -26.14 -3.02
CA LEU A 127 -9.76 -26.40 -2.44
C LEU A 127 -9.24 -27.80 -2.76
N ASN A 128 -10.09 -28.68 -3.29
CA ASN A 128 -9.75 -30.08 -3.57
C ASN A 128 -9.75 -30.41 -5.06
N LYS A 129 -10.48 -29.65 -5.88
CA LYS A 129 -10.63 -29.90 -7.33
C LYS A 129 -9.99 -28.80 -8.16
N GLY A 130 -9.70 -29.13 -9.42
CA GLY A 130 -9.15 -28.20 -10.40
C GLY A 130 -7.75 -27.71 -10.04
N TRP A 131 -7.37 -26.57 -10.62
CA TRP A 131 -6.03 -26.01 -10.44
C TRP A 131 -5.80 -25.46 -9.03
N THR A 132 -6.82 -24.88 -8.40
CA THR A 132 -6.76 -24.39 -7.02
C THR A 132 -6.44 -25.55 -6.07
N GLY A 133 -7.09 -26.70 -6.25
CA GLY A 133 -6.76 -27.91 -5.50
C GLY A 133 -5.34 -28.41 -5.72
N LYS A 134 -4.85 -28.41 -6.97
CA LYS A 134 -3.44 -28.78 -7.26
C LYS A 134 -2.44 -27.86 -6.58
N LEU A 135 -2.68 -26.55 -6.56
CA LEU A 135 -1.82 -25.59 -5.85
C LEU A 135 -1.91 -25.71 -4.34
N CYS A 136 -3.10 -25.88 -3.78
CA CYS A 136 -3.27 -26.12 -2.36
C CYS A 136 -2.54 -27.41 -1.92
N SER A 137 -2.62 -28.47 -2.73
CA SER A 137 -1.89 -29.71 -2.51
C SER A 137 -0.37 -29.51 -2.60
N LEU A 138 0.13 -28.82 -3.63
CA LEU A 138 1.55 -28.51 -3.77
C LEU A 138 2.08 -27.70 -2.59
N TYR A 139 1.34 -26.67 -2.18
CA TYR A 139 1.69 -25.84 -1.02
C TYR A 139 1.67 -26.66 0.28
N GLY A 140 0.71 -27.59 0.41
CA GLY A 140 0.64 -28.55 1.51
C GLY A 140 1.88 -29.43 1.60
N LYS A 141 2.27 -30.07 0.50
CA LYS A 141 3.49 -30.89 0.41
C LYS A 141 4.76 -30.08 0.74
N LEU A 142 4.82 -28.84 0.28
CA LEU A 142 5.95 -27.95 0.60
C LEU A 142 5.99 -27.61 2.09
N THR A 143 4.84 -27.32 2.69
CA THR A 143 4.73 -27.02 4.12
C THR A 143 5.11 -28.23 4.98
N GLU A 144 4.66 -29.42 4.58
CA GLU A 144 5.03 -30.70 5.19
C GLU A 144 6.54 -30.93 5.12
N LEU A 145 7.14 -30.78 3.94
CA LEU A 145 8.58 -30.91 3.75
C LEU A 145 9.36 -29.95 4.68
N LEU A 146 8.93 -28.68 4.75
CA LEU A 146 9.56 -27.68 5.63
C LEU A 146 9.43 -28.05 7.11
N HIS A 147 8.29 -28.61 7.52
CA HIS A 147 8.06 -29.05 8.88
C HIS A 147 8.93 -30.28 9.23
N THR A 148 9.05 -31.24 8.30
CA THR A 148 9.91 -32.42 8.46
C THR A 148 11.36 -32.01 8.63
N VAL A 149 11.85 -31.07 7.83
CA VAL A 149 13.21 -30.50 7.97
C VAL A 149 13.40 -29.81 9.33
N ASP A 150 12.40 -29.07 9.83
CA ASP A 150 12.48 -28.41 11.14
C ASP A 150 12.50 -29.42 12.30
N ARG A 151 11.70 -30.49 12.23
CA ARG A 151 11.68 -31.58 13.23
C ARG A 151 13.00 -32.33 13.29
N MET A 152 13.59 -32.63 12.14
CA MET A 152 14.92 -33.28 12.08
C MET A 152 15.99 -32.45 12.79
N GLY A 153 15.86 -31.12 12.81
CA GLY A 153 16.77 -30.24 13.56
C GLY A 153 16.55 -30.21 15.07
N LYS A 154 15.35 -30.55 15.57
CA LYS A 154 14.97 -30.46 16.99
C LYS A 154 15.08 -31.78 17.77
N ASN A 155 14.91 -32.93 17.09
CA ASN A 155 14.94 -34.24 17.75
C ASN A 155 16.36 -34.82 17.98
N GLY A 156 17.42 -34.08 17.63
CA GLY A 156 18.81 -34.54 17.81
C GLY A 156 19.38 -34.18 19.18
N SER A 157 18.95 -34.86 20.25
CA SER A 157 19.63 -34.78 21.57
C SER A 157 20.57 -35.96 21.87
N GLN A 158 20.74 -36.92 20.95
CA GLN A 158 21.67 -38.04 21.09
C GLN A 158 22.17 -38.52 19.72
N TYR A 159 23.23 -37.89 19.17
CA TYR A 159 24.28 -38.51 18.33
C TYR A 159 25.26 -37.43 17.82
N ASP A 160 26.54 -37.80 17.66
CA ASP A 160 27.69 -36.93 17.40
C ASP A 160 27.76 -36.33 15.97
N ASP A 161 26.70 -36.47 15.18
CA ASP A 161 26.67 -36.05 13.77
C ASP A 161 26.19 -34.59 13.57
N ARG A 162 26.56 -33.73 14.53
CA ARG A 162 26.07 -32.34 14.62
C ARG A 162 26.58 -31.43 13.51
N LYS A 163 27.75 -31.70 12.90
CA LYS A 163 28.32 -30.79 11.88
C LYS A 163 27.68 -30.96 10.50
N HIS A 164 27.31 -32.17 10.08
CA HIS A 164 26.76 -32.39 8.74
C HIS A 164 25.28 -32.03 8.62
N MET A 165 24.45 -32.27 9.63
CA MET A 165 23.02 -31.95 9.59
C MET A 165 22.72 -30.46 9.79
N PHE A 166 23.49 -29.76 10.62
CA PHE A 166 23.36 -28.30 10.77
C PHE A 166 23.69 -27.55 9.47
N PHE A 167 24.66 -28.07 8.71
CA PHE A 167 25.05 -27.52 7.41
C PHE A 167 23.96 -27.72 6.35
N LYS A 168 23.34 -28.92 6.29
CA LYS A 168 22.23 -29.21 5.35
C LYS A 168 20.96 -28.40 5.65
N GLY A 169 20.59 -28.23 6.91
CA GLY A 169 19.43 -27.40 7.29
C GLY A 169 19.63 -25.91 6.99
N ARG A 170 20.85 -25.38 7.18
CA ARG A 170 21.20 -24.01 6.78
C ARG A 170 21.29 -23.85 5.27
N LEU A 171 21.91 -24.79 4.54
CA LEU A 171 21.91 -24.77 3.08
C LEU A 171 20.49 -24.82 2.53
N PHE A 172 19.62 -25.69 3.05
CA PHE A 172 18.25 -25.77 2.56
C PHE A 172 17.48 -24.46 2.82
N LYS A 173 17.63 -23.83 3.99
CA LYS A 173 17.08 -22.49 4.25
C LYS A 173 17.69 -21.39 3.37
N LEU A 174 18.95 -21.56 2.95
CA LEU A 174 19.66 -20.66 2.02
C LEU A 174 19.19 -20.84 0.57
N PHE A 175 18.95 -22.09 0.13
CA PHE A 175 18.62 -22.45 -1.26
C PHE A 175 17.13 -22.49 -1.56
N LEU A 176 16.27 -22.66 -0.56
CA LEU A 176 14.82 -22.67 -0.73
C LEU A 176 14.29 -21.36 -1.36
N PRO A 177 14.76 -20.15 -0.98
CA PRO A 177 14.45 -18.94 -1.73
C PRO A 177 14.86 -19.02 -3.20
N PHE A 178 15.97 -19.69 -3.54
CA PHE A 178 16.45 -19.79 -4.93
C PHE A 178 15.58 -20.70 -5.81
N ILE A 179 14.90 -21.70 -5.23
CA ILE A 179 13.97 -22.57 -5.96
C ILE A 179 12.56 -21.97 -5.99
N LEU A 180 12.11 -21.41 -4.85
CA LEU A 180 10.76 -20.87 -4.73
C LEU A 180 10.59 -19.50 -5.38
N LEU A 181 11.65 -18.67 -5.48
CA LEU A 181 11.51 -17.32 -6.04
C LEU A 181 11.16 -17.37 -7.54
N PRO A 182 11.86 -18.10 -8.42
CA PRO A 182 11.48 -18.23 -9.83
C PRO A 182 10.08 -18.83 -10.00
N PHE A 183 9.75 -19.85 -9.21
CA PHE A 183 8.41 -20.47 -9.22
C PHE A 183 7.33 -19.50 -8.77
N SER A 184 7.58 -18.71 -7.71
CA SER A 184 6.65 -17.70 -7.21
C SER A 184 6.45 -16.55 -8.18
N VAL A 185 7.49 -16.16 -8.93
CA VAL A 185 7.40 -15.15 -9.98
C VAL A 185 6.62 -15.71 -11.16
N PHE A 186 6.94 -16.92 -11.63
CA PHE A 186 6.19 -17.60 -12.69
C PHE A 186 4.72 -17.77 -12.33
N LEU A 187 4.42 -18.22 -11.11
CA LEU A 187 3.06 -18.38 -10.61
C LEU A 187 2.34 -17.03 -10.51
N ASN A 188 3.00 -15.96 -10.05
CA ASN A 188 2.40 -14.62 -10.04
C ASN A 188 2.11 -14.10 -11.45
N VAL A 189 3.02 -14.33 -12.41
CA VAL A 189 2.82 -13.97 -13.82
C VAL A 189 1.65 -14.72 -14.40
N TYR A 190 1.61 -16.03 -14.18
CA TYR A 190 0.51 -16.89 -14.63
C TYR A 190 -0.83 -16.50 -14.00
N LEU A 191 -0.88 -16.27 -12.68
CA LEU A 191 -2.09 -15.82 -11.98
C LEU A 191 -2.51 -14.42 -12.44
N THR A 192 -1.56 -13.56 -12.79
CA THR A 192 -1.84 -12.25 -13.39
C THR A 192 -2.48 -12.44 -14.75
N LEU A 193 -1.92 -13.31 -15.61
CA LEU A 193 -2.44 -13.64 -16.93
C LEU A 193 -3.83 -14.31 -16.87
N ALA A 194 -4.04 -15.26 -15.96
CA ALA A 194 -5.33 -15.92 -15.73
C ALA A 194 -6.37 -14.94 -15.14
N GLY A 195 -5.93 -14.03 -14.27
CA GLY A 195 -6.73 -12.92 -13.74
C GLY A 195 -7.16 -11.90 -14.80
N LEU A 196 -6.54 -11.88 -15.99
CA LEU A 196 -6.94 -11.03 -17.11
C LEU A 196 -8.25 -11.47 -17.77
N LEU A 197 -8.77 -12.69 -17.51
CA LEU A 197 -10.09 -13.14 -18.00
C LEU A 197 -11.24 -12.66 -17.11
N GLN A 198 -11.03 -12.52 -15.79
CA GLN A 198 -12.01 -11.92 -14.86
C GLN A 198 -12.12 -10.38 -14.99
N LYS A 199 -11.55 -9.78 -16.05
CA LYS A 199 -11.28 -8.33 -16.12
C LYS A 199 -12.45 -7.53 -16.69
N GLN A 200 -13.34 -8.13 -17.49
CA GLN A 200 -14.40 -7.41 -18.20
C GLN A 200 -15.45 -6.78 -17.25
N GLN A 201 -16.05 -7.55 -16.33
CA GLN A 201 -16.97 -7.00 -15.33
C GLN A 201 -16.31 -5.99 -14.36
N ARG A 202 -14.99 -6.08 -14.17
CA ARG A 202 -14.23 -5.12 -13.35
C ARG A 202 -13.96 -3.81 -14.10
N LEU A 203 -13.80 -3.86 -15.42
CA LEU A 203 -13.63 -2.69 -16.28
C LEU A 203 -14.89 -1.83 -16.28
N GLU A 204 -16.09 -2.43 -16.40
CA GLU A 204 -17.36 -1.69 -16.37
C GLU A 204 -17.57 -0.96 -15.03
N ARG A 205 -17.35 -1.64 -13.89
CA ARG A 205 -17.42 -0.99 -12.57
C ARG A 205 -16.39 0.14 -12.43
N HIS A 206 -15.18 -0.05 -12.97
CA HIS A 206 -14.16 1.00 -12.95
C HIS A 206 -14.52 2.19 -13.83
N GLN A 207 -15.06 1.97 -15.02
CA GLN A 207 -15.55 3.03 -15.89
C GLN A 207 -16.67 3.82 -15.22
N ARG A 208 -17.66 3.14 -14.61
CA ARG A 208 -18.69 3.82 -13.80
C ARG A 208 -18.07 4.67 -12.69
N ASN A 209 -17.14 4.11 -11.92
CA ASN A 209 -16.47 4.86 -10.85
C ASN A 209 -15.71 6.08 -11.38
N ILE A 210 -14.99 5.95 -12.50
CA ILE A 210 -14.28 7.08 -13.13
C ILE A 210 -15.27 8.14 -13.60
N GLN A 211 -16.40 7.76 -14.20
CA GLN A 211 -17.42 8.73 -14.64
C GLN A 211 -18.06 9.45 -13.45
N LEU A 212 -18.35 8.73 -12.36
CA LEU A 212 -18.80 9.34 -11.11
C LEU A 212 -17.76 10.36 -10.62
N LEU A 213 -16.49 9.97 -10.57
CA LEU A 213 -15.41 10.83 -10.09
C LEU A 213 -15.17 12.04 -11.01
N LYS A 214 -15.32 11.89 -12.33
CA LYS A 214 -15.30 12.99 -13.30
C LYS A 214 -16.38 14.01 -13.01
N GLY A 215 -17.62 13.53 -12.90
CA GLY A 215 -18.74 14.40 -12.55
C GLY A 215 -18.56 15.02 -11.16
N VAL A 216 -17.83 14.36 -10.26
CA VAL A 216 -17.44 14.95 -8.99
C VAL A 216 -16.42 16.08 -9.14
N PHE A 217 -15.35 15.85 -9.89
CA PHE A 217 -14.30 16.84 -10.15
C PHE A 217 -14.85 18.09 -10.83
N ASN A 218 -15.76 17.91 -11.77
CA ASN A 218 -16.39 19.01 -12.50
C ASN A 218 -17.60 19.62 -11.77
N ARG A 219 -17.92 19.16 -10.55
CA ARG A 219 -19.10 19.59 -9.77
C ARG A 219 -20.44 19.42 -10.51
N GLU A 220 -20.52 18.45 -11.43
CA GLU A 220 -21.71 18.14 -12.24
C GLU A 220 -22.70 17.23 -11.51
N ILE A 221 -22.24 16.45 -10.52
CA ILE A 221 -23.09 15.49 -9.79
C ILE A 221 -23.67 16.14 -8.54
N LEU A 222 -25.00 16.25 -8.51
CA LEU A 222 -25.71 16.70 -7.32
C LEU A 222 -25.68 15.61 -6.24
N PRO A 223 -25.56 15.97 -4.96
CA PRO A 223 -25.59 15.01 -3.85
C PRO A 223 -26.80 14.08 -3.84
N SER A 224 -27.96 14.57 -4.30
CA SER A 224 -29.21 13.81 -4.41
C SER A 224 -29.15 12.68 -5.44
N MET A 225 -28.17 12.68 -6.34
CA MET A 225 -27.97 11.66 -7.37
C MET A 225 -27.06 10.52 -6.93
N LEU A 226 -26.42 10.63 -5.74
CA LEU A 226 -25.45 9.65 -5.27
C LEU A 226 -26.12 8.46 -4.61
N THR A 227 -25.79 7.24 -5.07
CA THR A 227 -26.18 6.01 -4.36
C THR A 227 -25.32 5.79 -3.11
N PRO A 228 -25.75 4.96 -2.14
CA PRO A 228 -24.91 4.61 -0.99
C PRO A 228 -23.53 4.05 -1.37
N GLN A 229 -23.44 3.32 -2.49
CA GLN A 229 -22.17 2.82 -3.01
C GLN A 229 -21.28 3.95 -3.54
N ASP A 230 -21.88 4.96 -4.17
CA ASP A 230 -21.17 6.15 -4.65
C ASP A 230 -20.64 6.97 -3.47
N ILE A 231 -21.45 7.17 -2.42
CA ILE A 231 -21.02 7.83 -1.17
C ILE A 231 -19.86 7.06 -0.52
N GLN A 232 -19.97 5.74 -0.41
CA GLN A 232 -18.88 4.92 0.14
C GLN A 232 -17.61 5.02 -0.72
N LEU A 233 -17.74 5.11 -2.04
CA LEU A 233 -16.61 5.31 -2.93
C LEU A 233 -15.93 6.68 -2.70
N LEU A 234 -16.70 7.74 -2.47
CA LEU A 234 -16.15 9.07 -2.14
C LEU A 234 -15.46 9.08 -0.78
N ILE A 235 -16.02 8.39 0.22
CA ILE A 235 -15.38 8.18 1.53
C ILE A 235 -14.07 7.39 1.34
N ASP A 236 -14.14 6.31 0.56
CA ASP A 236 -13.01 5.46 0.16
C ASP A 236 -12.04 6.17 -0.79
N HIS A 237 -12.22 7.44 -1.11
CA HIS A 237 -11.24 8.27 -1.80
C HIS A 237 -10.92 9.59 -1.09
N GLU A 238 -11.46 9.76 0.13
CA GLU A 238 -11.30 10.97 0.93
C GLU A 238 -11.80 12.24 0.20
N LEU A 239 -12.82 12.09 -0.65
CA LEU A 239 -13.44 13.17 -1.43
C LEU A 239 -14.81 13.59 -0.91
N ALA A 240 -15.37 12.80 0.00
CA ALA A 240 -16.76 12.97 0.44
C ALA A 240 -17.02 14.33 1.09
N GLY A 241 -15.99 14.97 1.67
CA GLY A 241 -16.07 16.32 2.19
C GLY A 241 -16.58 17.36 1.17
N LEU A 242 -16.30 17.17 -0.12
CA LEU A 242 -16.70 18.11 -1.19
C LEU A 242 -18.21 18.29 -1.35
N TYR A 243 -19.03 17.34 -0.87
CA TYR A 243 -20.50 17.32 -1.05
C TYR A 243 -21.26 17.61 0.24
N GLY A 244 -20.55 18.04 1.26
CA GLY A 244 -21.07 18.20 2.60
C GLY A 244 -21.89 19.46 2.83
N SER A 245 -23.11 19.56 2.28
CA SER A 245 -24.10 20.53 2.78
C SER A 245 -24.83 19.97 4.01
N GLU A 246 -25.30 20.86 4.90
CA GLU A 246 -26.08 20.46 6.08
C GLU A 246 -27.36 19.68 5.72
N GLU A 247 -27.92 19.94 4.54
CA GLU A 247 -29.13 19.25 4.05
C GLU A 247 -28.85 17.77 3.72
N ASN A 248 -27.74 17.47 3.04
CA ASN A 248 -27.39 16.09 2.64
C ASN A 248 -27.13 15.19 3.85
N TYR A 249 -26.66 15.80 4.92
CA TYR A 249 -26.32 15.13 6.15
C TYR A 249 -27.49 14.43 6.79
N GLN A 250 -28.73 14.85 6.59
CA GLN A 250 -29.88 14.19 7.21
C GLN A 250 -30.09 12.73 6.76
N HIS A 251 -29.60 12.35 5.57
CA HIS A 251 -29.81 11.01 5.04
C HIS A 251 -28.85 9.96 5.68
N PRO A 252 -29.34 8.80 6.18
CA PRO A 252 -28.54 7.82 6.92
C PRO A 252 -27.28 7.31 6.21
N ALA A 253 -27.29 7.24 4.88
CA ALA A 253 -26.10 6.83 4.11
C ALA A 253 -24.89 7.78 4.30
N TRP A 254 -25.12 9.02 4.74
CA TRP A 254 -24.08 10.01 5.00
C TRP A 254 -23.56 9.99 6.44
N GLN A 255 -24.12 9.15 7.33
CA GLN A 255 -23.71 9.10 8.75
C GLN A 255 -22.20 8.91 8.92
N ASN A 256 -21.61 7.95 8.20
CA ASN A 256 -20.17 7.69 8.24
C ASN A 256 -19.35 8.92 7.82
N LEU A 257 -19.83 9.67 6.82
CA LEU A 257 -19.18 10.91 6.40
C LEU A 257 -19.30 11.99 7.47
N ARG A 258 -20.48 12.16 8.08
CA ARG A 258 -20.67 13.14 9.17
C ARG A 258 -19.70 12.87 10.30
N ASP A 259 -19.59 11.61 10.69
CA ASP A 259 -18.69 11.20 11.77
C ASP A 259 -17.23 11.40 11.36
N GLN A 260 -16.87 11.12 10.11
CA GLN A 260 -15.55 11.45 9.58
C GLN A 260 -15.28 12.96 9.60
N LYS A 261 -16.21 13.79 9.10
CA LYS A 261 -16.07 15.24 9.04
C LYS A 261 -15.93 15.84 10.43
N LYS A 262 -16.76 15.43 11.40
CA LYS A 262 -16.65 15.83 12.80
C LYS A 262 -15.27 15.49 13.38
N ARG A 263 -14.75 14.28 13.11
CA ARG A 263 -13.40 13.90 13.53
C ARG A 263 -12.33 14.75 12.84
N GLN A 264 -12.47 15.04 11.56
CA GLN A 264 -11.51 15.88 10.83
C GLN A 264 -11.54 17.32 11.33
N LEU A 265 -12.71 17.89 11.60
CA LEU A 265 -12.83 19.22 12.18
C LEU A 265 -12.13 19.28 13.54
N TYR A 266 -12.37 18.31 14.41
CA TYR A 266 -11.67 18.21 15.70
C TYR A 266 -10.15 18.12 15.53
N ILE A 267 -9.67 17.24 14.63
CA ILE A 267 -8.24 17.11 14.32
C ILE A 267 -7.67 18.44 13.83
N ILE A 268 -8.36 19.11 12.91
CA ILE A 268 -7.88 20.37 12.32
C ILE A 268 -7.84 21.49 13.35
N MET A 269 -8.83 21.60 14.23
CA MET A 269 -8.80 22.58 15.33
C MET A 269 -7.60 22.33 16.26
N GLN A 270 -7.34 21.07 16.63
CA GLN A 270 -6.16 20.72 17.42
C GLN A 270 -4.86 21.01 16.67
N LEU A 271 -4.83 20.73 15.36
CA LEU A 271 -3.69 21.00 14.49
C LEU A 271 -3.40 22.49 14.36
N GLN A 272 -4.43 23.32 14.19
CA GLN A 272 -4.28 24.77 14.11
C GLN A 272 -3.72 25.34 15.42
N PHE A 273 -4.26 24.90 16.56
CA PHE A 273 -3.73 25.28 17.87
C PHE A 273 -2.26 24.83 18.04
N PHE A 274 -1.96 23.56 17.74
CA PHE A 274 -0.60 23.04 17.79
C PHE A 274 0.35 23.82 16.86
N TRP A 275 -0.09 24.11 15.64
CA TRP A 275 0.66 24.82 14.62
C TRP A 275 1.02 26.24 15.05
N GLN A 276 0.08 26.98 15.66
CA GLN A 276 0.36 28.30 16.24
C GLN A 276 1.46 28.24 17.30
N GLN A 277 1.33 27.29 18.24
CA GLN A 277 2.30 27.14 19.33
C GLN A 277 3.68 26.74 18.79
N LEU A 278 3.70 25.85 17.79
CA LEU A 278 4.93 25.40 17.14
C LEU A 278 5.60 26.55 16.38
N LEU A 279 4.85 27.33 15.59
CA LEU A 279 5.36 28.48 14.85
C LEU A 279 6.04 29.48 15.78
N LYS A 280 5.37 29.84 16.87
CA LYS A 280 5.93 30.75 17.88
C LYS A 280 7.25 30.24 18.45
N LYS A 281 7.31 28.95 18.83
CA LYS A 281 8.54 28.34 19.36
C LYS A 281 9.67 28.30 18.35
N CYS A 282 9.35 28.07 17.08
CA CYS A 282 10.33 28.05 16.00
C CYS A 282 10.84 29.46 15.67
N GLU A 283 9.97 30.47 15.70
CA GLU A 283 10.35 31.89 15.55
C GLU A 283 11.28 32.33 16.68
N GLU A 284 10.95 31.99 17.95
CA GLU A 284 11.82 32.22 19.12
C GLU A 284 13.22 31.56 18.98
N SER A 285 13.34 30.54 18.14
CA SER A 285 14.57 29.75 17.94
C SER A 285 15.24 29.97 16.58
N ASP A 286 14.76 30.92 15.77
CA ASP A 286 15.24 31.15 14.40
C ASP A 286 15.27 29.87 13.54
N ILE A 287 14.16 29.14 13.57
CA ILE A 287 13.92 27.94 12.75
C ILE A 287 12.76 28.22 11.81
N ALA A 288 13.05 28.33 10.52
CA ALA A 288 12.00 28.40 9.51
C ALA A 288 11.40 27.01 9.27
N ILE A 289 10.07 26.91 9.34
CA ILE A 289 9.31 25.70 9.02
C ILE A 289 8.30 26.01 7.93
N ILE A 290 8.14 25.09 6.96
CA ILE A 290 7.17 25.20 5.87
C ILE A 290 6.21 24.01 5.96
N PRO A 291 4.89 24.21 6.13
CA PRO A 291 3.94 23.11 6.12
C PRO A 291 3.84 22.53 4.71
N LEU A 292 3.64 21.22 4.63
CA LEU A 292 3.48 20.50 3.37
C LEU A 292 2.12 19.77 3.34
N LYS A 293 1.69 19.40 2.14
CA LYS A 293 0.52 18.53 1.89
C LYS A 293 -0.73 18.95 2.67
N GLY A 294 -1.29 18.04 3.47
CA GLY A 294 -2.61 18.18 4.11
C GLY A 294 -2.72 19.45 4.92
N LEU A 295 -1.71 19.79 5.73
CA LEU A 295 -1.72 21.02 6.52
C LEU A 295 -1.64 22.25 5.61
N SER A 296 -0.66 22.32 4.69
CA SER A 296 -0.51 23.46 3.76
C SER A 296 -1.79 23.72 2.96
N LEU A 297 -2.36 22.64 2.39
CA LEU A 297 -3.56 22.70 1.57
C LEU A 297 -4.81 23.03 2.38
N SER A 298 -4.94 22.55 3.62
CA SER A 298 -6.07 22.93 4.49
C SER A 298 -6.08 24.42 4.83
N LEU A 299 -4.92 25.07 4.80
CA LEU A 299 -4.73 26.48 5.13
C LEU A 299 -4.72 27.41 3.90
N SER A 300 -4.84 26.87 2.69
CA SER A 300 -4.81 27.68 1.47
C SER A 300 -5.80 27.31 0.38
N LEU A 301 -6.12 26.02 0.26
CA LEU A 301 -6.94 25.48 -0.83
C LEU A 301 -8.37 25.17 -0.36
N TYR A 302 -8.53 24.88 0.93
CA TYR A 302 -9.78 24.42 1.54
C TYR A 302 -10.30 25.36 2.63
N ASP A 303 -9.95 26.65 2.58
CA ASP A 303 -10.12 27.61 3.68
C ASP A 303 -11.56 27.75 4.20
N TYR A 304 -12.56 27.57 3.33
CA TYR A 304 -13.97 27.62 3.73
C TYR A 304 -14.40 26.43 4.60
N ASP A 305 -13.82 25.25 4.37
CA ASP A 305 -14.10 24.04 5.14
C ASP A 305 -12.87 23.12 5.12
N PRO A 306 -11.94 23.30 6.07
CA PRO A 306 -10.71 22.52 6.07
C PRO A 306 -11.00 21.04 6.37
N SER A 307 -12.15 20.71 6.98
CA SER A 307 -12.55 19.33 7.29
C SER A 307 -12.90 18.49 6.05
N VAL A 308 -12.99 19.13 4.88
CA VAL A 308 -13.17 18.46 3.59
C VAL A 308 -11.99 17.55 3.28
N ARG A 309 -10.77 18.00 3.58
CA ARG A 309 -9.54 17.29 3.23
C ARG A 309 -9.00 16.58 4.46
N ARG A 310 -9.02 15.25 4.41
CA ARG A 310 -8.50 14.44 5.53
C ARG A 310 -7.01 14.68 5.77
N VAL A 311 -6.65 15.00 7.03
CA VAL A 311 -5.27 15.09 7.51
C VAL A 311 -4.98 13.85 8.38
N GLY A 312 -3.89 13.15 8.09
CA GLY A 312 -3.50 11.93 8.79
C GLY A 312 -2.23 12.07 9.61
N ASP A 313 -1.28 12.81 9.06
CA ASP A 313 0.03 13.18 9.58
C ASP A 313 0.27 14.68 9.30
N ILE A 314 1.25 15.26 9.97
CA ILE A 314 1.74 16.61 9.65
C ILE A 314 3.07 16.48 8.93
N ASP A 315 3.10 16.86 7.66
CA ASP A 315 4.35 16.96 6.91
C ASP A 315 4.90 18.39 7.02
N LEU A 316 6.16 18.52 7.45
CA LEU A 316 6.87 19.80 7.51
C LEU A 316 8.18 19.72 6.72
N LEU A 317 8.59 20.81 6.10
CA LEU A 317 9.92 20.98 5.53
C LEU A 317 10.75 21.87 6.45
N ILE A 318 11.97 21.44 6.78
CA ILE A 318 12.94 22.19 7.58
C ILE A 318 14.34 22.05 6.99
N GLN A 319 15.20 23.04 7.20
CA GLN A 319 16.61 22.90 6.85
C GLN A 319 17.28 21.79 7.68
N MET A 320 18.19 21.06 7.04
CA MET A 320 18.79 19.85 7.60
C MET A 320 19.64 20.13 8.85
N ASP A 321 20.37 21.23 8.86
CA ASP A 321 21.19 21.71 9.97
C ASP A 321 20.35 22.10 11.20
N LYS A 322 19.09 22.51 11.00
CA LYS A 322 18.15 22.85 12.08
C LYS A 322 17.39 21.65 12.67
N LEU A 323 17.53 20.45 12.11
CA LEU A 323 16.74 19.27 12.53
C LEU A 323 16.95 18.88 14.01
N ALA A 324 18.17 19.00 14.52
CA ALA A 324 18.47 18.63 15.92
C ALA A 324 17.82 19.62 16.91
N ASP A 325 17.89 20.91 16.62
CA ASP A 325 17.28 21.96 17.45
C ASP A 325 15.75 21.88 17.39
N PHE A 326 15.20 21.67 16.18
CA PHE A 326 13.78 21.45 16.00
C PHE A 326 13.28 20.20 16.75
N ALA A 327 14.05 19.11 16.77
CA ALA A 327 13.72 17.92 17.56
C ALA A 327 13.72 18.19 19.08
N THR A 328 14.45 19.21 19.56
CA THR A 328 14.42 19.64 20.96
C THR A 328 13.13 20.38 21.26
N ILE A 329 12.70 21.30 20.39
CA ILE A 329 11.39 21.95 20.47
C ILE A 329 10.26 20.92 20.50
N LEU A 330 10.29 19.94 19.59
CA LEU A 330 9.26 18.90 19.50
C LEU A 330 9.09 18.09 20.79
N LYS A 331 10.15 17.91 21.60
CA LYS A 331 10.05 17.20 22.89
C LYS A 331 9.19 17.97 23.90
N GLU A 332 9.20 19.31 23.85
CA GLU A 332 8.32 20.15 24.69
C GLU A 332 6.84 19.90 24.36
N PHE A 333 6.56 19.56 23.10
CA PHE A 333 5.24 19.14 22.62
C PHE A 333 5.01 17.63 22.73
N ASN A 334 5.82 16.91 23.52
CA ASN A 334 5.66 15.47 23.79
C ASN A 334 5.82 14.58 22.53
N TYR A 335 6.52 15.08 21.51
CA TYR A 335 6.90 14.32 20.32
C TYR A 335 8.29 13.72 20.46
N PHE A 336 8.43 12.47 20.02
CA PHE A 336 9.68 11.73 20.08
C PHE A 336 9.99 11.06 18.74
N PRO A 337 11.27 10.97 18.35
CA PRO A 337 11.65 10.25 17.15
C PRO A 337 11.16 8.80 17.18
N LYS A 338 10.47 8.38 16.14
CA LYS A 338 9.95 7.01 15.97
C LYS A 338 11.06 5.97 15.90
N LYS A 339 12.25 6.38 15.49
CA LYS A 339 13.47 5.55 15.46
C LYS A 339 14.59 6.31 16.16
N THR A 340 15.40 5.57 16.92
CA THR A 340 16.55 6.13 17.64
C THR A 340 17.55 6.82 16.70
N GLN A 341 17.80 6.24 15.52
CA GLN A 341 18.69 6.86 14.53
C GLN A 341 18.04 7.95 13.66
N ALA A 342 16.78 8.34 13.89
CA ALA A 342 16.10 9.29 12.99
C ALA A 342 16.78 10.65 12.89
N LEU A 343 17.61 11.03 13.88
CA LEU A 343 18.35 12.30 13.90
C LEU A 343 19.82 12.15 13.48
N SER A 344 20.31 10.94 13.19
CA SER A 344 21.72 10.78 12.81
C SER A 344 21.98 11.28 11.39
N SER A 345 23.15 11.85 11.18
CA SER A 345 23.60 12.33 9.86
C SER A 345 23.53 11.21 8.81
N ASP A 346 24.01 10.00 9.14
CA ASP A 346 23.95 8.84 8.25
C ASP A 346 22.52 8.46 7.84
N TYR A 347 21.57 8.54 8.77
CA TYR A 347 20.18 8.23 8.46
C TYR A 347 19.59 9.31 7.56
N GLN A 348 19.86 10.58 7.85
CA GLN A 348 19.34 11.72 7.10
C GLN A 348 19.95 11.87 5.71
N ASN A 349 21.23 11.57 5.53
CA ASN A 349 21.91 11.52 4.23
C ASN A 349 21.30 10.52 3.24
N ILE A 350 20.44 9.60 3.71
CA ILE A 350 19.79 8.60 2.88
C ILE A 350 18.27 8.75 2.88
N LYS A 351 17.68 9.13 4.02
CA LYS A 351 16.22 9.22 4.17
C LYS A 351 15.66 10.59 3.88
N HIS A 352 16.43 11.64 4.16
CA HIS A 352 16.01 13.04 4.08
C HIS A 352 14.67 13.31 4.79
N LYS A 353 14.41 12.54 5.85
CA LYS A 353 13.14 12.53 6.58
C LYS A 353 13.30 11.94 7.98
N ALA A 354 12.74 12.59 8.99
CA ALA A 354 12.58 12.09 10.36
C ALA A 354 11.09 11.94 10.69
N GLU A 355 10.71 10.82 11.32
CA GLU A 355 9.32 10.54 11.72
C GLU A 355 9.24 10.66 13.25
N PHE A 356 8.24 11.38 13.76
CA PHE A 356 8.00 11.57 15.19
C PHE A 356 6.60 11.12 15.56
N ILE A 357 6.47 10.54 16.75
CA ILE A 357 5.18 10.12 17.34
C ILE A 357 4.93 10.98 18.58
N CYS A 358 3.72 11.51 18.73
CA CYS A 358 3.28 12.13 19.98
C CYS A 358 2.91 11.05 21.00
N ARG A 359 3.30 11.21 22.26
CA ARG A 359 2.78 10.30 23.31
C ARG A 359 1.32 10.54 23.64
N ASP A 360 0.77 11.71 23.29
CA ASP A 360 -0.67 11.95 23.35
C ASP A 360 -1.34 11.38 22.09
N PRO A 361 -2.20 10.36 22.22
CA PRO A 361 -2.82 9.69 21.07
C PRO A 361 -3.82 10.56 20.31
N HIS A 362 -4.16 11.75 20.80
CA HIS A 362 -5.03 12.68 20.09
C HIS A 362 -4.29 13.52 19.04
N PHE A 363 -2.96 13.59 19.13
CA PHE A 363 -2.14 14.31 18.16
C PHE A 363 -1.62 13.37 17.06
N PRO A 364 -1.62 13.80 15.78
CA PRO A 364 -1.11 13.00 14.67
C PRO A 364 0.42 12.88 14.69
N ASP A 365 0.97 11.88 14.01
CA ASP A 365 2.41 11.73 13.79
C ASP A 365 2.96 12.93 12.98
N LEU A 366 4.23 13.30 13.22
CA LEU A 366 4.94 14.29 12.39
C LEU A 366 5.92 13.61 11.44
N ASP A 367 5.92 14.10 10.21
CA ASP A 367 6.82 13.71 9.14
C ASP A 367 7.67 14.93 8.75
N ILE A 368 8.90 14.97 9.23
CA ILE A 368 9.81 16.10 9.04
C ILE A 368 10.72 15.79 7.85
N HIS A 369 10.62 16.58 6.79
CA HIS A 369 11.41 16.46 5.57
C HIS A 369 12.59 17.42 5.61
N THR A 370 13.76 16.92 5.23
CA THR A 370 15.00 17.70 5.10
C THR A 370 15.48 17.78 3.64
N ALA A 371 14.66 17.30 2.70
CA ALA A 371 14.77 17.54 1.27
C ALA A 371 13.37 17.56 0.64
N VAL A 372 13.23 18.27 -0.47
CA VAL A 372 11.97 18.36 -1.22
C VAL A 372 11.63 17.01 -1.88
N VAL A 373 12.66 16.34 -2.39
CA VAL A 373 12.58 15.02 -3.03
C VAL A 373 13.30 14.00 -2.15
N VAL A 374 12.54 13.14 -1.50
CA VAL A 374 13.05 12.09 -0.57
C VAL A 374 13.12 10.68 -1.20
N LYS A 375 12.85 10.56 -2.51
CA LYS A 375 12.86 9.30 -3.26
C LYS A 375 14.27 8.93 -3.68
N LYS A 376 14.79 7.88 -3.06
CA LYS A 376 16.23 7.57 -3.00
C LYS A 376 16.94 7.48 -4.35
N VAL A 377 16.29 6.98 -5.40
CA VAL A 377 16.92 6.95 -6.73
C VAL A 377 16.89 8.37 -7.29
N LEU A 378 15.72 9.00 -7.32
CA LEU A 378 15.50 10.29 -7.95
C LEU A 378 16.21 11.47 -7.24
N THR A 379 16.35 11.46 -5.91
CA THR A 379 17.01 12.53 -5.13
C THR A 379 18.42 12.86 -5.63
N HIS A 380 19.12 11.89 -6.24
CA HIS A 380 20.46 12.10 -6.80
C HIS A 380 20.48 12.74 -8.19
N PHE A 381 19.32 12.83 -8.83
CA PHE A 381 19.18 13.26 -10.22
C PHE A 381 18.30 14.49 -10.39
N THR A 382 17.52 14.83 -9.37
CA THR A 382 16.82 16.11 -9.24
C THR A 382 17.80 17.21 -8.85
N GLU A 383 17.60 18.40 -9.39
CA GLU A 383 18.39 19.60 -9.07
C GLU A 383 17.62 20.56 -8.14
N LEU A 384 16.39 20.21 -7.73
CA LEU A 384 15.61 21.00 -6.77
C LEU A 384 16.19 20.87 -5.36
N THR A 385 16.90 21.91 -4.91
CA THR A 385 17.51 21.96 -3.57
C THR A 385 16.54 22.51 -2.53
N ILE A 386 16.81 22.21 -1.25
CA ILE A 386 16.00 22.74 -0.15
C ILE A 386 16.21 24.25 0.01
N ASP A 387 17.45 24.74 -0.14
CA ASP A 387 17.78 26.16 0.02
C ASP A 387 17.05 27.02 -1.00
N GLU A 388 17.06 26.62 -2.29
CA GLU A 388 16.30 27.31 -3.33
C GLU A 388 14.79 27.38 -3.06
N VAL A 389 14.24 26.36 -2.38
CA VAL A 389 12.82 26.34 -2.00
C VAL A 389 12.56 27.26 -0.82
N PHE A 390 13.46 27.33 0.16
CA PHE A 390 13.35 28.27 1.28
C PHE A 390 13.53 29.73 0.83
N ASP A 391 14.46 29.99 -0.08
CA ASP A 391 14.70 31.33 -0.65
C ASP A 391 13.46 31.86 -1.39
N ARG A 392 12.72 30.96 -2.04
CA ARG A 392 11.48 31.28 -2.76
C ARG A 392 10.22 31.14 -1.91
N ALA A 393 10.34 30.71 -0.66
CA ALA A 393 9.19 30.52 0.21
C ALA A 393 8.49 31.86 0.44
N VAL A 394 7.17 31.85 0.24
CA VAL A 394 6.33 33.03 0.41
C VAL A 394 5.80 33.08 1.84
N THR A 395 5.56 34.28 2.36
CA THR A 395 4.84 34.43 3.62
C THR A 395 3.34 34.46 3.33
N ARG A 396 2.57 33.56 3.96
CA ARG A 396 1.10 33.59 3.94
C ARG A 396 0.60 34.07 5.29
N THR A 397 -0.51 34.81 5.29
CA THR A 397 -1.21 35.23 6.50
C THR A 397 -2.49 34.43 6.65
N SER A 398 -2.79 34.01 7.87
CA SER A 398 -4.05 33.38 8.25
C SER A 398 -4.55 33.99 9.55
N GLU A 399 -5.71 33.55 10.04
CA GLU A 399 -6.18 33.89 11.40
C GLU A 399 -5.16 33.52 12.50
N MET A 400 -4.22 32.62 12.18
CA MET A 400 -3.15 32.16 13.06
C MET A 400 -1.87 33.00 13.00
N GLY A 401 -1.84 34.05 12.17
CA GLY A 401 -0.65 34.86 11.93
C GLY A 401 0.07 34.51 10.62
N GLY A 402 1.25 35.12 10.45
CA GLY A 402 2.11 34.92 9.30
C GLY A 402 2.95 33.64 9.41
N TYR A 403 3.08 32.89 8.32
CA TYR A 403 3.95 31.70 8.27
C TYR A 403 4.59 31.53 6.89
N LYS A 404 5.73 30.83 6.83
CA LYS A 404 6.38 30.48 5.57
C LYS A 404 5.63 29.34 4.88
N ALA A 405 5.35 29.50 3.60
CA ALA A 405 4.70 28.51 2.74
C ALA A 405 5.52 28.30 1.46
N LEU A 406 5.34 27.15 0.81
CA LEU A 406 5.90 26.94 -0.51
C LEU A 406 5.35 28.00 -1.50
N HIS A 407 6.22 28.45 -2.41
CA HIS A 407 5.75 29.16 -3.60
C HIS A 407 4.72 28.28 -4.34
N PRO A 408 3.61 28.82 -4.90
CA PRO A 408 2.58 28.00 -5.55
C PRO A 408 3.12 27.02 -6.60
N VAL A 409 4.09 27.47 -7.42
CA VAL A 409 4.79 26.61 -8.39
C VAL A 409 5.53 25.45 -7.72
N ASP A 410 6.22 25.70 -6.60
CA ASP A 410 6.94 24.69 -5.83
C ASP A 410 5.99 23.71 -5.13
N GLU A 411 4.87 24.21 -4.59
CA GLU A 411 3.81 23.40 -3.99
C GLU A 411 3.21 22.43 -5.00
N TRP A 412 2.92 22.90 -6.22
CA TRP A 412 2.42 22.06 -7.31
C TRP A 412 3.46 21.00 -7.72
N LEU A 413 4.72 21.38 -7.93
CA LEU A 413 5.79 20.43 -8.27
C LEU A 413 5.98 19.36 -7.20
N TYR A 414 5.97 19.77 -5.92
CA TYR A 414 6.08 18.86 -4.79
C TYR A 414 4.90 17.86 -4.76
N LEU A 415 3.66 18.33 -4.98
CA LEU A 415 2.49 17.47 -5.00
C LEU A 415 2.46 16.55 -6.23
N ALA A 416 2.93 17.01 -7.39
CA ALA A 416 3.05 16.19 -8.60
C ALA A 416 4.05 15.05 -8.37
N TYR A 417 5.20 15.38 -7.80
CA TYR A 417 6.18 14.42 -7.31
C TYR A 417 5.56 13.43 -6.31
N HIS A 418 4.78 13.92 -5.34
CA HIS A 418 4.15 13.08 -4.33
C HIS A 418 3.13 12.11 -4.95
N LEU A 419 2.23 12.59 -5.80
CA LEU A 419 1.27 11.76 -6.52
C LEU A 419 1.99 10.70 -7.36
N VAL A 420 2.90 11.14 -8.24
CA VAL A 420 3.46 10.28 -9.28
C VAL A 420 4.49 9.31 -8.70
N LEU A 421 5.35 9.73 -7.79
CA LEU A 421 6.50 8.90 -7.35
C LEU A 421 6.30 8.28 -5.96
N HIS A 422 5.66 9.00 -5.04
CA HIS A 422 5.32 8.41 -3.73
C HIS A 422 4.13 7.48 -3.83
N HIS A 423 3.08 7.95 -4.48
CA HIS A 423 1.82 7.22 -4.59
C HIS A 423 1.68 6.41 -5.87
N ARG A 424 2.56 6.58 -6.87
CA ARG A 424 2.44 5.87 -8.16
C ARG A 424 1.05 6.06 -8.76
N ILE A 425 0.58 7.31 -8.65
CA ILE A 425 -0.72 7.78 -9.13
C ILE A 425 -1.90 7.09 -8.42
N SER A 426 -1.69 6.59 -7.19
CA SER A 426 -2.76 6.10 -6.33
C SER A 426 -3.37 7.22 -5.49
N GLY A 427 -4.69 7.23 -5.36
CA GLY A 427 -5.39 8.17 -4.47
C GLY A 427 -5.82 9.44 -5.19
N ILE A 428 -7.11 9.52 -5.48
CA ILE A 428 -7.71 10.59 -6.27
C ILE A 428 -7.63 11.95 -5.58
N LYS A 429 -7.64 11.99 -4.24
CA LYS A 429 -7.46 13.22 -3.48
C LYS A 429 -6.24 14.03 -3.93
N TRP A 430 -5.14 13.36 -4.27
CA TRP A 430 -3.91 14.02 -4.72
C TRP A 430 -4.03 14.60 -6.13
N VAL A 431 -4.80 13.94 -7.00
CA VAL A 431 -5.13 14.46 -8.33
C VAL A 431 -6.02 15.70 -8.21
N LEU A 432 -6.99 15.66 -7.29
CA LEU A 432 -7.84 16.81 -6.97
C LEU A 432 -7.03 17.98 -6.42
N ASP A 433 -6.16 17.73 -5.43
CA ASP A 433 -5.30 18.76 -4.84
C ASP A 433 -4.48 19.48 -5.93
N LEU A 434 -3.90 18.74 -6.88
CA LEU A 434 -3.17 19.30 -8.01
C LEU A 434 -4.05 20.08 -8.99
N LYS A 435 -5.26 19.59 -9.27
CA LYS A 435 -6.21 20.29 -10.16
C LYS A 435 -6.65 21.62 -9.56
N LEU A 436 -7.03 21.62 -8.29
CA LEU A 436 -7.47 22.83 -7.59
C LEU A 436 -6.36 23.88 -7.51
N LEU A 437 -5.11 23.47 -7.27
CA LEU A 437 -3.97 24.39 -7.35
C LEU A 437 -3.74 24.91 -8.77
N LEU A 438 -3.83 24.03 -9.77
CA LEU A 438 -3.66 24.41 -11.17
C LEU A 438 -4.74 25.40 -11.64
N ASP A 439 -5.95 25.29 -11.11
CA ASP A 439 -7.05 26.22 -11.41
C ASP A 439 -6.82 27.63 -10.85
N GLN A 440 -5.90 27.79 -9.89
CA GLN A 440 -5.47 29.08 -9.37
C GLN A 440 -4.28 29.66 -10.13
N PHE A 441 -3.68 28.92 -11.07
CA PHE A 441 -2.54 29.39 -11.84
C PHE A 441 -2.96 30.33 -12.96
N ASP A 442 -2.16 31.36 -13.17
CA ASP A 442 -2.14 32.10 -14.43
C ASP A 442 -1.10 31.52 -15.42
N GLU A 443 -1.08 32.05 -16.64
CA GLU A 443 -0.15 31.63 -17.70
C GLU A 443 1.33 31.87 -17.30
N ARG A 444 1.62 32.92 -16.53
CA ARG A 444 2.99 33.23 -16.09
C ARG A 444 3.49 32.20 -15.08
N GLN A 445 2.66 31.83 -14.11
CA GLN A 445 2.98 30.78 -13.14
C GLN A 445 3.11 29.43 -13.81
N TRP A 446 2.31 29.15 -14.84
CA TRP A 446 2.47 27.96 -15.66
C TRP A 446 3.82 27.93 -16.38
N ASP A 447 4.20 29.03 -17.02
CA ASP A 447 5.49 29.15 -17.70
C ASP A 447 6.67 28.99 -16.74
N GLU A 448 6.57 29.59 -15.55
CA GLU A 448 7.54 29.41 -14.48
C GLU A 448 7.62 27.95 -14.03
N LEU A 449 6.49 27.26 -13.90
CA LEU A 449 6.45 25.84 -13.57
C LEU A 449 7.19 24.99 -14.60
N LEU A 450 7.02 25.27 -15.90
CA LEU A 450 7.72 24.54 -16.95
C LEU A 450 9.24 24.74 -16.88
N VAL A 451 9.69 25.99 -16.69
CA VAL A 451 11.13 26.30 -16.51
C VAL A 451 11.69 25.58 -15.28
N ARG A 452 10.94 25.60 -14.18
CA ARG A 452 11.37 25.01 -12.91
C ARG A 452 11.35 23.49 -12.94
N ALA A 453 10.40 22.88 -13.65
CA ALA A 453 10.37 21.45 -13.92
C ALA A 453 11.58 21.01 -14.77
N GLU A 454 11.94 21.79 -15.79
CA GLU A 454 13.11 21.51 -16.64
C GLU A 454 14.41 21.63 -15.86
N ALA A 455 14.58 22.71 -15.09
CA ALA A 455 15.75 22.92 -14.25
C ALA A 455 15.90 21.80 -13.20
N SER A 456 14.80 21.41 -12.54
CA SER A 456 14.82 20.37 -11.51
C SER A 456 14.89 18.94 -12.05
N GLY A 457 14.66 18.71 -13.35
CA GLY A 457 14.57 17.36 -13.92
C GLY A 457 13.30 16.61 -13.51
N LEU A 458 12.17 17.32 -13.47
CA LEU A 458 10.84 16.80 -13.13
C LEU A 458 9.81 16.89 -14.29
N ASN A 459 10.22 17.17 -15.52
CA ASN A 459 9.36 17.25 -16.71
C ASN A 459 8.47 16.01 -16.89
N LYS A 460 9.02 14.80 -16.80
CA LYS A 460 8.24 13.55 -16.91
C LYS A 460 7.23 13.42 -15.78
N THR A 461 7.57 13.89 -14.59
CA THR A 461 6.69 13.90 -13.41
C THR A 461 5.51 14.84 -13.63
N VAL A 462 5.76 16.07 -14.11
CA VAL A 462 4.73 17.05 -14.49
C VAL A 462 3.80 16.45 -15.56
N ASN A 463 4.37 15.88 -16.62
CA ASN A 463 3.59 15.28 -17.70
C ASN A 463 2.67 14.15 -17.21
N ALA A 464 3.16 13.27 -16.33
CA ALA A 464 2.34 12.20 -15.75
C ALA A 464 1.24 12.73 -14.81
N ALA A 465 1.53 13.77 -14.03
CA ALA A 465 0.55 14.41 -13.16
C ALA A 465 -0.58 15.07 -13.97
N LEU A 466 -0.24 15.81 -15.02
CA LEU A 466 -1.24 16.40 -15.93
C LEU A 466 -2.10 15.32 -16.59
N HIS A 467 -1.48 14.23 -17.03
CA HIS A 467 -2.22 13.14 -17.65
C HIS A 467 -3.17 12.45 -16.65
N ALA A 468 -2.80 12.38 -15.36
CA ALA A 468 -3.71 11.92 -14.32
C ALA A 468 -4.90 12.88 -14.14
N ILE A 469 -4.69 14.20 -14.23
CA ILE A 469 -5.77 15.21 -14.15
C ILE A 469 -6.71 15.11 -15.35
N GLU A 470 -6.20 14.94 -16.57
CA GLU A 470 -6.98 14.80 -17.81
C GLU A 470 -7.96 13.62 -17.78
N LEU A 471 -7.68 12.60 -16.96
CA LEU A 471 -8.60 11.49 -16.77
C LEU A 471 -9.85 11.86 -15.98
N PHE A 472 -9.84 12.98 -15.25
CA PHE A 472 -10.96 13.40 -14.40
C PHE A 472 -11.54 14.75 -14.77
N SER A 473 -10.76 15.64 -15.40
CA SER A 473 -11.21 16.99 -15.72
C SER A 473 -10.47 17.55 -16.95
N THR A 474 -11.00 18.65 -17.49
CA THR A 474 -10.32 19.42 -18.54
C THR A 474 -9.21 20.27 -17.92
N LEU A 475 -8.09 20.36 -18.61
CA LEU A 475 -7.00 21.27 -18.21
C LEU A 475 -7.28 22.70 -18.71
N PRO A 476 -6.78 23.72 -18.01
CA PRO A 476 -6.76 25.08 -18.54
C PRO A 476 -6.05 25.20 -19.90
N GLU A 477 -6.43 26.19 -20.71
CA GLU A 477 -5.90 26.35 -22.08
C GLU A 477 -4.38 26.58 -22.11
N PHE A 478 -3.82 27.31 -21.13
CA PHE A 478 -2.38 27.52 -21.02
C PHE A 478 -1.60 26.21 -20.82
N CYS A 479 -2.23 25.15 -20.30
CA CYS A 479 -1.61 23.83 -20.18
C CYS A 479 -1.46 23.10 -21.52
N THR A 480 -1.89 23.67 -22.65
CA THR A 480 -1.53 23.15 -23.98
C THR A 480 -0.01 23.14 -24.19
N LYS A 481 0.70 24.11 -23.61
CA LYS A 481 2.16 24.10 -23.50
C LYS A 481 2.58 23.03 -22.48
N ARG A 482 3.38 22.06 -22.93
CA ARG A 482 3.84 20.91 -22.12
C ARG A 482 5.35 20.89 -21.94
N PRO A 483 5.84 20.26 -20.85
CA PRO A 483 7.25 19.92 -20.74
C PRO A 483 7.74 19.12 -21.94
N LYS A 484 8.95 19.42 -22.42
CA LYS A 484 9.55 18.80 -23.62
C LYS A 484 9.79 17.31 -23.44
N ASP A 485 10.27 16.90 -22.27
CA ASP A 485 10.60 15.49 -22.00
C ASP A 485 9.34 14.67 -21.79
N ARG A 486 9.14 13.71 -22.69
CA ARG A 486 8.05 12.74 -22.60
C ARG A 486 8.57 11.45 -22.02
N LEU A 487 7.67 10.70 -21.40
CA LEU A 487 7.96 9.33 -21.01
C LEU A 487 8.28 8.51 -22.28
N GLY A 488 9.36 7.73 -22.21
CA GLY A 488 9.67 6.74 -23.25
C GLY A 488 8.59 5.66 -23.31
N PHE A 489 8.64 4.80 -24.34
CA PHE A 489 7.62 3.76 -24.59
C PHE A 489 7.24 2.95 -23.33
N PHE A 490 8.23 2.45 -22.59
CA PHE A 490 7.99 1.68 -21.37
C PHE A 490 7.44 2.52 -20.21
N GLY A 491 7.90 3.78 -20.08
CA GLY A 491 7.39 4.70 -19.08
C GLY A 491 5.91 5.04 -19.34
N LYS A 492 5.54 5.24 -20.61
CA LYS A 492 4.15 5.45 -21.01
C LYS A 492 3.28 4.23 -20.73
N ILE A 493 3.76 3.03 -21.06
CA ILE A 493 3.08 1.78 -20.70
C ILE A 493 2.86 1.66 -19.19
N ALA A 494 3.88 1.96 -18.38
CA ALA A 494 3.80 1.86 -16.94
C ALA A 494 2.83 2.92 -16.37
N LEU A 495 2.89 4.15 -16.90
CA LEU A 495 1.96 5.22 -16.60
C LEU A 495 0.53 4.82 -16.94
N ASP A 496 0.29 4.39 -18.18
CA ASP A 496 -1.00 3.91 -18.65
C ASP A 496 -1.50 2.78 -17.76
N ASP A 497 -0.65 1.86 -17.28
CA ASP A 497 -1.07 0.81 -16.36
C ASP A 497 -1.45 1.36 -14.98
N ALA A 498 -0.64 2.26 -14.42
CA ALA A 498 -0.90 2.91 -13.13
C ALA A 498 -2.25 3.65 -13.14
N LEU A 499 -2.57 4.28 -14.28
CA LEU A 499 -3.80 5.02 -14.53
C LEU A 499 -4.99 4.11 -14.84
N ASN A 500 -4.81 3.07 -15.67
CA ASN A 500 -5.91 2.33 -16.29
C ASN A 500 -6.69 1.42 -15.34
N SER A 501 -6.14 0.92 -14.22
CA SER A 501 -6.96 0.06 -13.35
C SER A 501 -6.37 -0.22 -11.98
N LYS A 502 -7.27 -0.30 -10.99
CA LYS A 502 -7.05 -0.68 -9.59
C LYS A 502 -6.09 0.17 -8.78
N THR A 503 -4.96 0.66 -9.30
CA THR A 503 -3.98 1.42 -8.50
C THR A 503 -4.50 2.79 -8.13
N LEU A 504 -5.08 3.51 -9.08
CA LEU A 504 -5.71 4.81 -8.84
C LEU A 504 -6.85 4.72 -7.80
N LEU A 505 -7.65 3.65 -7.88
CA LEU A 505 -8.74 3.36 -6.93
C LEU A 505 -8.31 2.55 -5.67
N LYS A 506 -7.03 2.19 -5.51
CA LYS A 506 -6.55 1.40 -4.37
C LYS A 506 -6.29 2.30 -3.16
N MET A 507 -7.36 2.56 -2.41
CA MET A 507 -7.41 2.61 -0.94
C MET A 507 -6.16 2.19 -0.15
N LYS A 508 -5.90 0.89 -0.28
CA LYS A 508 -5.35 0.04 0.79
C LYS A 508 -4.04 -0.61 0.45
N ASN A 509 -3.23 0.00 -0.40
CA ASN A 509 -1.81 -0.25 -0.26
C ASN A 509 -1.37 0.56 0.96
N LYS A 510 -1.44 -0.06 2.16
CA LYS A 510 -0.69 0.43 3.32
C LYS A 510 0.68 0.88 2.80
N HIS A 511 1.06 2.12 3.09
CA HIS A 511 2.27 2.77 2.57
C HIS A 511 3.43 1.78 2.46
N GLY A 512 3.82 1.47 1.22
CA GLY A 512 4.84 0.47 0.91
C GLY A 512 4.42 -0.96 1.29
N GLY A 513 4.16 -1.81 0.30
CA GLY A 513 4.18 -3.24 0.56
C GLY A 513 5.52 -3.59 1.22
N ALA A 514 5.50 -4.23 2.40
CA ALA A 514 6.73 -4.53 3.14
C ALA A 514 7.67 -5.51 2.40
N GLY A 515 7.20 -6.11 1.29
CA GLY A 515 7.94 -7.07 0.50
C GLY A 515 9.00 -6.46 -0.43
N LEU A 516 10.09 -7.21 -0.59
CA LEU A 516 11.21 -6.95 -1.52
C LEU A 516 10.74 -6.54 -2.92
N LEU A 517 9.80 -7.30 -3.51
CA LEU A 517 9.29 -7.03 -4.85
C LEU A 517 8.61 -5.65 -4.97
N SER A 518 7.84 -5.22 -3.96
CA SER A 518 7.18 -3.91 -3.99
C SER A 518 8.17 -2.75 -3.91
N LYS A 519 9.33 -2.98 -3.27
CA LYS A 519 10.39 -1.96 -3.14
C LYS A 519 11.22 -1.87 -4.42
N LEU A 520 11.53 -3.02 -5.04
CA LEU A 520 12.16 -3.07 -6.37
C LEU A 520 11.27 -2.42 -7.42
N ASP A 521 9.99 -2.75 -7.41
CA ASP A 521 8.96 -2.16 -8.27
C ASP A 521 8.91 -0.62 -8.13
N ALA A 522 8.96 -0.09 -6.91
CA ALA A 522 9.04 1.35 -6.68
C ALA A 522 10.32 1.98 -7.23
N GLY A 523 11.47 1.30 -7.14
CA GLY A 523 12.72 1.80 -7.72
C GLY A 523 12.73 1.78 -9.25
N ILE A 524 12.21 0.72 -9.88
CA ILE A 524 12.02 0.66 -11.34
C ILE A 524 11.09 1.78 -11.80
N TRP A 525 10.02 2.03 -11.03
CA TRP A 525 9.13 3.15 -11.28
C TRP A 525 9.89 4.48 -11.25
N GLU A 526 10.69 4.75 -10.21
CA GLU A 526 11.52 5.97 -10.12
C GLU A 526 12.46 6.15 -11.33
N LEU A 527 13.07 5.06 -11.83
CA LEU A 527 13.97 5.12 -12.99
C LEU A 527 13.27 5.69 -14.23
N HIS A 528 12.00 5.37 -14.47
CA HIS A 528 11.27 5.84 -15.64
C HIS A 528 11.04 7.36 -15.65
N PHE A 529 11.11 8.00 -14.48
CA PHE A 529 10.85 9.43 -14.28
C PHE A 529 12.12 10.27 -14.18
N ILE A 530 13.31 9.69 -14.36
CA ILE A 530 14.53 10.49 -14.55
C ILE A 530 14.50 11.08 -15.95
N ASP A 531 14.43 12.41 -16.06
CA ASP A 531 14.26 13.13 -17.33
C ASP A 531 15.40 12.87 -18.33
N LYS A 532 16.63 13.20 -17.92
CA LYS A 532 17.82 13.10 -18.77
C LYS A 532 18.23 11.64 -18.94
N THR A 533 18.25 11.14 -20.18
CA THR A 533 18.64 9.76 -20.52
C THR A 533 20.01 9.38 -19.95
N GLU A 534 20.98 10.29 -19.96
CA GLU A 534 22.31 10.05 -19.39
C GLU A 534 22.23 9.81 -17.86
N LYS A 535 21.48 10.63 -17.13
CA LYS A 535 21.23 10.44 -15.68
C LYS A 535 20.50 9.13 -15.44
N GLN A 536 19.53 8.79 -16.28
CA GLN A 536 18.82 7.51 -16.21
C GLN A 536 19.79 6.34 -16.39
N LEU A 537 20.66 6.35 -17.39
CA LEU A 537 21.66 5.31 -17.60
C LEU A 537 22.64 5.20 -16.42
N LYS A 538 23.10 6.34 -15.85
CA LYS A 538 23.95 6.37 -14.65
C LYS A 538 23.25 5.82 -13.40
N SER A 539 21.92 5.92 -13.34
CA SER A 539 21.13 5.42 -12.20
C SER A 539 20.92 3.91 -12.21
N VAL A 540 20.95 3.26 -13.38
CA VAL A 540 20.68 1.83 -13.51
C VAL A 540 21.72 0.98 -12.75
N PRO A 541 23.04 1.18 -12.89
CA PRO A 541 24.02 0.43 -12.09
C PRO A 541 23.84 0.64 -10.59
N ARG A 542 23.52 1.86 -10.15
CA ARG A 542 23.29 2.17 -8.73
C ARG A 542 22.06 1.43 -8.18
N PHE A 543 21.04 1.24 -9.00
CA PHE A 543 19.86 0.46 -8.63
C PHE A 543 20.11 -1.05 -8.67
N MET A 544 20.83 -1.55 -9.68
CA MET A 544 21.17 -2.97 -9.82
C MET A 544 22.19 -3.45 -8.78
N PHE A 545 23.14 -2.58 -8.42
CA PHE A 545 24.20 -2.83 -7.46
C PHE A 545 24.14 -1.78 -6.34
N PRO A 546 23.09 -1.82 -5.51
CA PRO A 546 22.90 -0.84 -4.44
C PRO A 546 24.03 -0.94 -3.42
N SER A 547 24.54 0.20 -2.93
CA SER A 547 25.45 0.19 -1.78
C SER A 547 24.78 -0.44 -0.55
N TYR A 548 25.57 -0.94 0.41
CA TYR A 548 25.03 -1.51 1.65
C TYR A 548 24.10 -0.53 2.39
N ALA A 549 24.47 0.75 2.45
CA ALA A 549 23.66 1.81 3.06
C ALA A 549 22.32 2.00 2.32
N PHE A 550 22.34 2.01 0.98
CA PHE A 550 21.13 2.11 0.17
C PHE A 550 20.25 0.85 0.32
N PHE A 551 20.86 -0.34 0.30
CA PHE A 551 20.20 -1.63 0.47
C PHE A 551 19.52 -1.72 1.84
N THR A 552 20.24 -1.49 2.93
CA THR A 552 19.68 -1.50 4.30
C THR A 552 18.59 -0.44 4.49
N THR A 553 18.71 0.71 3.85
CA THR A 553 17.67 1.74 3.90
C THR A 553 16.40 1.31 3.15
N ILE A 554 16.54 0.55 2.05
CA ILE A 554 15.40 -0.03 1.31
C ILE A 554 14.81 -1.19 2.10
N PHE A 555 15.62 -2.16 2.49
CA PHE A 555 15.17 -3.45 3.01
C PHE A 555 14.99 -3.48 4.53
N GLY A 556 15.49 -2.47 5.24
CA GLY A 556 15.61 -2.48 6.70
C GLY A 556 17.00 -2.94 7.13
N ALA A 557 17.29 -2.84 8.43
CA ALA A 557 18.53 -3.35 9.02
C ALA A 557 18.68 -4.84 8.66
N THR A 558 19.62 -5.13 7.76
CA THR A 558 19.96 -6.48 7.33
C THR A 558 21.45 -6.67 7.59
N PRO A 559 21.86 -7.75 8.27
CA PRO A 559 23.27 -8.05 8.48
C PRO A 559 24.05 -8.03 7.16
N PHE A 560 25.28 -7.52 7.16
CA PHE A 560 26.14 -7.45 5.97
C PHE A 560 26.25 -8.78 5.18
N PRO A 561 26.32 -9.97 5.80
CA PRO A 561 26.31 -11.23 5.05
C PRO A 561 25.04 -11.44 4.21
N LEU A 562 23.87 -11.02 4.69
CA LEU A 562 22.62 -11.09 3.94
C LEU A 562 22.61 -10.13 2.74
N TYR A 563 23.25 -8.98 2.87
CA TYR A 563 23.47 -8.07 1.74
C TYR A 563 24.33 -8.72 0.65
N CYS A 564 25.49 -9.30 1.01
CA CYS A 564 26.36 -9.97 0.05
C CYS A 564 25.65 -11.13 -0.67
N LEU A 565 24.81 -11.88 0.05
CA LEU A 565 23.99 -12.94 -0.53
C LEU A 565 22.89 -12.41 -1.44
N ALA A 566 22.28 -11.26 -1.13
CA ALA A 566 21.19 -10.69 -1.92
C ALA A 566 21.67 -9.92 -3.17
N LEU A 567 22.90 -9.38 -3.16
CA LEU A 567 23.43 -8.51 -4.19
C LEU A 567 23.34 -9.11 -5.62
N PRO A 568 23.69 -10.39 -5.87
CA PRO A 568 23.56 -10.97 -7.21
C PRO A 568 22.12 -11.08 -7.71
N PHE A 569 21.13 -11.09 -6.80
CA PHE A 569 19.71 -11.27 -7.14
C PHE A 569 19.01 -9.97 -7.49
N VAL A 570 19.55 -8.82 -7.06
CA VAL A 570 18.95 -7.52 -7.38
C VAL A 570 18.96 -7.26 -8.89
N PRO A 571 20.07 -7.45 -9.64
CA PRO A 571 20.07 -7.31 -11.10
C PRO A 571 19.11 -8.29 -11.78
N VAL A 572 19.14 -9.58 -11.41
CA VAL A 572 18.29 -10.62 -12.02
C VAL A 572 16.81 -10.31 -11.80
N SER A 573 16.43 -9.96 -10.57
CA SER A 573 15.04 -9.60 -10.24
C SER A 573 14.60 -8.33 -10.96
N THR A 574 15.51 -7.35 -11.09
CA THR A 574 15.24 -6.09 -11.80
C THR A 574 14.99 -6.32 -13.28
N ILE A 575 15.85 -7.10 -13.95
CA ILE A 575 15.71 -7.45 -15.37
C ILE A 575 14.40 -8.22 -15.58
N LEU A 576 14.12 -9.21 -14.72
CA LEU A 576 12.90 -10.01 -14.81
C LEU A 576 11.64 -9.15 -14.64
N LEU A 577 11.59 -8.31 -13.60
CA LEU A 577 10.47 -7.40 -13.37
C LEU A 577 10.28 -6.42 -14.53
N SER A 578 11.35 -5.84 -15.04
CA SER A 578 11.31 -4.91 -16.18
C SER A 578 10.76 -5.59 -17.44
N THR A 579 11.21 -6.82 -17.71
CA THR A 579 10.74 -7.63 -18.84
C THR A 579 9.25 -7.98 -18.69
N LEU A 580 8.81 -8.32 -17.47
CA LEU A 580 7.41 -8.60 -17.18
C LEU A 580 6.53 -7.35 -17.34
N TYR A 581 7.01 -6.18 -16.92
CA TYR A 581 6.33 -4.91 -17.13
C TYR A 581 6.15 -4.61 -18.61
N ALA A 582 7.23 -4.74 -19.39
CA ALA A 582 7.22 -4.58 -20.84
C ALA A 582 6.20 -5.51 -21.51
N ALA A 583 6.25 -6.81 -21.20
CA ALA A 583 5.36 -7.81 -21.77
C ALA A 583 3.87 -7.55 -21.41
N ASN A 584 3.58 -7.28 -20.14
CA ASN A 584 2.22 -6.99 -19.68
C ASN A 584 1.66 -5.72 -20.32
N GLY A 585 2.50 -4.70 -20.46
CA GLY A 585 2.18 -3.47 -21.17
C GLY A 585 1.83 -3.67 -22.63
N LEU A 586 2.65 -4.45 -23.35
CA LEU A 586 2.44 -4.80 -24.74
C LEU A 586 1.11 -5.56 -24.93
N VAL A 587 0.81 -6.52 -24.06
CA VAL A 587 -0.47 -7.26 -24.12
C VAL A 587 -1.66 -6.32 -23.91
N LYS A 588 -1.56 -5.35 -22.98
CA LYS A 588 -2.63 -4.37 -22.74
C LYS A 588 -2.82 -3.43 -23.93
N SER A 589 -1.73 -2.92 -24.50
CA SER A 589 -1.80 -2.00 -25.63
C SER A 589 -2.40 -2.66 -26.87
N ILE A 590 -2.07 -3.93 -27.14
CA ILE A 590 -2.68 -4.73 -28.21
C ILE A 590 -4.19 -4.86 -27.99
N ARG A 591 -4.63 -5.18 -26.77
CA ARG A 591 -6.08 -5.30 -26.46
C ARG A 591 -6.84 -3.99 -26.57
N LEU A 592 -6.26 -2.87 -26.12
CA LEU A 592 -6.88 -1.55 -26.25
C LEU A 592 -7.09 -1.19 -27.73
N ARG A 593 -6.13 -1.52 -28.61
CA ARG A 593 -6.27 -1.32 -30.06
C ARG A 593 -7.35 -2.21 -30.66
N GLN A 594 -7.48 -3.47 -30.22
CA GLN A 594 -8.52 -4.37 -30.69
C GLN A 594 -9.93 -3.98 -30.22
N GLY A 595 -10.04 -3.36 -29.03
CA GLY A 595 -11.33 -2.90 -28.48
C GLY A 595 -11.87 -1.63 -29.15
N ASN A 596 -10.98 -0.75 -29.63
CA ASN A 596 -11.36 0.51 -30.30
C ASN A 596 -11.54 0.36 -31.83
N GLY A 597 -11.30 -0.83 -32.38
CA GLY A 597 -11.44 -1.13 -33.81
C GLY A 597 -12.80 -1.73 -34.20
N LYS A 598 -13.83 -1.55 -33.37
CA LYS A 598 -15.22 -1.91 -33.66
C LYS A 598 -16.09 -0.67 -33.72
#